data_AF-A0A4S8LV94-F1
#
_entry.id   AF-A0A4S8LV94-F1
#
_cell.length_a   1.000
_cell.length_b   1.000
_cell.length_c   1.000
_cell.angle_alpha   90.00
_cell.angle_beta   90.00
_cell.angle_gamma   90.00
#
_symmetry.space_group_name_H-M   'P 1'
#
loop_
_entity.id
_entity.type
_entity.pdbx_description
1 polymer ?
#
loop_
_entity_poly.entity_id
_entity_poly.type
_entity_poly.pdbx_seq_one_letter_code
_entity_poly.pdbx_strand_id
1 'polypeptide(L)'
;MDQSRRSKRRKTSLTFSESSVPSISFDPLYEQVPHEPAVDEDLIHAEISYDNHVDEFLSDYLEERASLLSQNIEQDDLGAPVRPLTRAEVTTIIDLISQDRHALTVPEAIALRKLKLERTKGKPGAVQHHHFFWNY
;
A
#
# COMPACT_ATOMS: atom_id res chain seq x y z
N MET A 1 -35.52 29.18 -18.30
CA MET A 1 -36.02 29.13 -16.92
C MET A 1 -35.10 28.23 -16.12
N ASP A 2 -34.46 28.81 -15.12
CA ASP A 2 -33.41 28.25 -14.26
C ASP A 2 -33.89 27.07 -13.40
N GLN A 3 -33.08 26.01 -13.30
CA GLN A 3 -33.19 25.03 -12.22
C GLN A 3 -31.97 25.15 -11.29
N SER A 4 -32.22 25.82 -10.17
CA SER A 4 -31.29 26.04 -9.07
C SER A 4 -30.96 24.73 -8.35
N ARG A 5 -29.67 24.36 -8.36
CA ARG A 5 -29.08 23.28 -7.55
C ARG A 5 -28.99 23.74 -6.10
N ARG A 6 -29.79 23.17 -5.18
CA ARG A 6 -29.61 23.39 -3.73
C ARG A 6 -29.17 22.10 -3.03
N SER A 7 -27.86 21.92 -2.96
CA SER A 7 -27.21 20.91 -2.13
C SER A 7 -27.48 21.20 -0.65
N LYS A 8 -28.16 20.29 0.06
CA LYS A 8 -28.37 20.36 1.51
C LYS A 8 -27.06 19.99 2.23
N ARG A 9 -26.19 20.98 2.48
CA ARG A 9 -25.08 20.85 3.43
C ARG A 9 -25.66 20.65 4.84
N ARG A 10 -25.47 19.46 5.41
CA ARG A 10 -25.68 19.23 6.85
C ARG A 10 -24.54 19.92 7.60
N LYS A 11 -24.87 20.92 8.43
CA LYS A 11 -23.96 21.51 9.41
C LYS A 11 -23.92 20.58 10.61
N THR A 12 -22.77 19.98 10.91
CA THR A 12 -22.51 19.31 12.18
C THR A 12 -21.97 20.34 13.15
N SER A 13 -22.79 20.73 14.12
CA SER A 13 -22.38 21.51 15.27
C SER A 13 -21.44 20.67 16.13
N LEU A 14 -20.21 21.15 16.30
CA LEU A 14 -19.20 20.56 17.17
C LEU A 14 -19.58 20.87 18.63
N THR A 15 -20.37 20.00 19.26
CA THR A 15 -20.53 20.00 20.72
C THR A 15 -19.39 19.17 21.30
N PHE A 16 -18.45 19.85 21.95
CA PHE A 16 -17.36 19.25 22.70
C PHE A 16 -17.94 18.57 23.95
N SER A 17 -18.32 17.32 23.81
CA SER A 17 -18.53 16.41 24.95
C SER A 17 -17.24 15.63 25.15
N GLU A 18 -16.65 15.75 26.34
CA GLU A 18 -15.49 14.96 26.80
C GLU A 18 -15.65 13.50 26.37
N SER A 19 -14.83 13.09 25.40
CA SER A 19 -14.78 11.72 24.93
C SER A 19 -14.08 10.89 26.00
N SER A 20 -14.86 10.16 26.79
CA SER A 20 -14.39 8.96 27.49
C SER A 20 -13.68 8.08 26.46
N VAL A 21 -12.35 8.04 26.50
CA VAL A 21 -11.55 7.17 25.64
C VAL A 21 -11.91 5.73 26.02
N PRO A 22 -12.40 4.89 25.10
CA PRO A 22 -12.66 3.50 25.43
C PRO A 22 -11.33 2.80 25.73
N SER A 23 -11.11 2.47 27.01
CA SER A 23 -9.97 1.65 27.44
C SER A 23 -10.26 0.19 27.08
N ILE A 24 -9.59 -0.31 26.05
CA ILE A 24 -9.64 -1.73 25.71
C ILE A 24 -8.72 -2.46 26.68
N SER A 25 -9.29 -3.26 27.58
CA SER A 25 -8.54 -4.20 28.43
C SER A 25 -8.32 -5.50 27.67
N PHE A 26 -7.10 -6.04 27.76
CA PHE A 26 -6.71 -7.34 27.24
C PHE A 26 -6.69 -8.43 28.32
N ASP A 27 -7.13 -8.13 29.55
CA ASP A 27 -7.19 -9.09 30.66
C ASP A 27 -7.95 -10.40 30.31
N PRO A 28 -9.02 -10.40 29.48
CA PRO A 28 -9.71 -11.63 29.09
C PRO A 28 -8.87 -12.59 28.25
N LEU A 29 -7.74 -12.16 27.67
CA LEU A 29 -6.83 -13.03 26.92
C LEU A 29 -5.85 -13.79 27.83
N TYR A 30 -5.68 -13.35 29.07
CA TYR A 30 -4.77 -13.94 30.03
C TYR A 30 -5.46 -14.87 31.03
N GLU A 31 -6.80 -14.82 31.10
CA GLU A 31 -7.57 -15.72 31.94
C GLU A 31 -7.79 -17.07 31.26
N GLN A 32 -7.10 -18.08 31.80
CA GLN A 32 -7.34 -19.52 31.67
C GLN A 32 -6.54 -20.25 30.57
N VAL A 33 -5.23 -20.29 30.74
CA VAL A 33 -4.48 -21.52 30.41
C VAL A 33 -4.19 -22.24 31.73
N PRO A 34 -4.77 -23.43 31.98
CA PRO A 34 -4.42 -24.24 33.15
C PRO A 34 -2.92 -24.49 33.16
N HIS A 35 -2.25 -24.03 34.21
CA HIS A 35 -0.82 -24.25 34.42
C HIS A 35 -0.63 -25.70 34.94
N GLU A 36 -0.76 -26.68 34.05
CA GLU A 36 -0.21 -28.01 34.30
C GLU A 36 1.32 -27.86 34.28
N PRO A 37 2.07 -28.30 35.32
CA PRO A 37 3.51 -28.35 35.25
C PRO A 37 3.90 -29.54 34.38
N ALA A 38 3.77 -29.36 33.08
CA ALA A 38 4.32 -30.29 32.11
C ALA A 38 5.85 -30.15 32.21
N VAL A 39 6.50 -31.21 32.70
CA VAL A 39 7.95 -31.38 32.61
C VAL A 39 8.20 -31.67 31.12
N ASP A 40 8.19 -30.62 30.31
CA ASP A 40 8.23 -30.71 28.87
C ASP A 40 9.68 -30.78 28.40
N GLU A 41 10.16 -31.99 28.13
CA GLU A 41 11.28 -32.18 27.20
C GLU A 41 10.97 -31.53 25.82
N ASP A 42 9.69 -31.31 25.51
CA ASP A 42 9.20 -30.56 24.34
C ASP A 42 9.51 -29.05 24.40
N LEU A 43 9.73 -28.47 25.59
CA LEU A 43 10.12 -27.05 25.73
C LEU A 43 11.58 -26.83 25.31
N ILE A 44 12.42 -27.85 25.46
CA ILE A 44 13.83 -27.83 25.00
C ILE A 44 13.88 -27.91 23.46
N HIS A 45 12.92 -28.58 22.83
CA HIS A 45 12.77 -28.58 21.37
C HIS A 45 12.11 -27.29 20.83
N ALA A 46 11.35 -26.56 21.66
CA ALA A 46 10.85 -25.23 21.33
C ALA A 46 11.92 -24.12 21.41
N GLU A 47 13.08 -24.40 22.03
CA GLU A 47 14.23 -23.48 22.14
C GLU A 47 15.19 -23.51 20.94
N ILE A 48 14.93 -24.32 19.91
CA ILE A 48 15.41 -23.95 18.56
C ILE A 48 14.53 -22.79 18.13
N SER A 49 14.86 -21.61 18.66
CA SER A 49 14.01 -20.43 18.55
C SER A 49 13.79 -20.11 17.08
N TYR A 50 12.61 -19.59 16.77
CA TYR A 50 12.31 -19.03 15.46
C TYR A 50 13.46 -18.13 14.95
N ASP A 51 14.11 -17.40 15.84
CA ASP A 51 15.23 -16.52 15.52
C ASP A 51 16.45 -17.30 14.99
N ASN A 52 16.74 -18.50 15.50
CA ASN A 52 17.83 -19.34 14.98
C ASN A 52 17.57 -19.80 13.55
N HIS A 53 16.32 -20.18 13.23
CA HIS A 53 15.94 -20.54 11.87
C HIS A 53 15.89 -19.34 10.95
N VAL A 54 15.42 -18.18 11.44
CA VAL A 54 15.47 -16.95 10.67
C VAL A 54 16.93 -16.60 10.35
N ASP A 55 17.82 -16.63 11.33
CA ASP A 55 19.24 -16.31 11.10
C ASP A 55 19.91 -17.31 10.13
N GLU A 56 19.54 -18.59 10.19
CA GLU A 56 20.04 -19.63 9.27
C GLU A 56 19.59 -19.41 7.82
N PHE A 57 18.34 -19.02 7.59
CA PHE A 57 17.78 -18.91 6.24
C PHE A 57 17.72 -17.47 5.69
N LEU A 58 17.91 -16.45 6.53
CA LEU A 58 17.76 -15.06 6.13
C LEU A 58 18.84 -14.63 5.13
N SER A 59 20.09 -15.08 5.30
CA SER A 59 21.16 -14.80 4.34
C SER A 59 20.80 -15.32 2.95
N ASP A 60 20.44 -16.60 2.87
CA ASP A 60 20.13 -17.29 1.63
C ASP A 60 18.89 -16.69 0.96
N TYR A 61 17.86 -16.38 1.76
CA TYR A 61 16.68 -15.67 1.28
C TYR A 61 17.02 -14.29 0.71
N LEU A 62 17.87 -13.51 1.39
CA LEU A 62 18.27 -12.18 0.93
C LEU A 62 19.09 -12.25 -0.36
N GLU A 63 19.97 -13.25 -0.49
CA GLU A 63 20.77 -13.49 -1.70
C GLU A 63 19.90 -13.92 -2.89
N GLU A 64 19.02 -14.91 -2.69
CA GLU A 64 18.09 -15.33 -3.75
C GLU A 64 17.16 -14.19 -4.17
N ARG A 65 16.66 -13.43 -3.20
CA ARG A 65 15.83 -12.25 -3.48
C ARG A 65 16.60 -11.19 -4.24
N ALA A 66 17.85 -10.91 -3.89
CA ALA A 66 18.68 -9.96 -4.60
C ALA A 66 18.96 -10.44 -6.04
N SER A 67 19.25 -11.73 -6.22
CA SER A 67 19.46 -12.37 -7.52
C SER A 67 18.21 -12.26 -8.39
N LEU A 68 17.04 -12.65 -7.87
CA LEU A 68 15.76 -12.53 -8.58
C LEU A 68 15.43 -11.08 -8.93
N LEU A 69 15.67 -10.14 -8.02
CA LEU A 69 15.48 -8.73 -8.33
C LEU A 69 16.43 -8.29 -9.44
N SER A 70 17.71 -8.66 -9.39
CA SER A 70 18.70 -8.31 -10.41
C SER A 70 18.33 -8.82 -11.81
N GLN A 71 17.76 -10.02 -11.90
CA GLN A 71 17.31 -10.62 -13.15
C GLN A 71 16.07 -9.92 -13.73
N ASN A 72 15.23 -9.34 -12.87
CA ASN A 72 14.00 -8.66 -13.25
C ASN A 72 14.16 -7.13 -13.41
N ILE A 73 15.38 -6.60 -13.22
CA ILE A 73 15.64 -5.17 -13.44
C ILE A 73 15.73 -4.93 -14.95
N GLU A 74 14.81 -4.12 -15.46
CA GLU A 74 14.93 -3.54 -16.80
C GLU A 74 16.13 -2.60 -16.86
N GLN A 75 16.88 -2.62 -17.96
CA GLN A 75 18.00 -1.71 -18.19
C GLN A 75 17.57 -0.60 -19.14
N ASP A 76 18.02 0.63 -18.87
CA ASP A 76 17.86 1.76 -19.77
C ASP A 76 18.77 1.61 -21.01
N ASP A 77 18.59 2.47 -22.01
CA ASP A 77 19.39 2.52 -23.24
C ASP A 77 20.90 2.71 -22.96
N LEU A 78 21.26 3.22 -21.78
CA LEU A 78 22.63 3.41 -21.31
C LEU A 78 23.14 2.27 -20.41
N GLY A 79 22.36 1.19 -20.24
CA GLY A 79 22.70 0.04 -19.40
C GLY A 79 22.50 0.28 -17.89
N ALA A 80 21.90 1.40 -17.50
CA ALA A 80 21.62 1.70 -16.10
C ALA A 80 20.38 0.91 -15.62
N PRO A 81 20.37 0.38 -14.38
CA PRO A 81 19.23 -0.34 -13.84
C PRO A 81 18.03 0.61 -13.62
N VAL A 82 16.90 0.30 -14.24
CA VAL A 82 15.64 1.01 -14.09
C VAL A 82 14.78 0.28 -13.07
N ARG A 83 14.63 0.87 -11.88
CA ARG A 83 13.67 0.34 -10.90
C ARG A 83 12.25 0.75 -11.26
N PRO A 84 11.25 -0.10 -10.98
CA PRO A 84 9.86 0.31 -11.08
C PRO A 84 9.54 1.43 -10.07
N LEU A 85 8.66 2.34 -10.47
CA LEU A 85 8.15 3.39 -9.59
C LEU A 85 7.23 2.79 -8.52
N THR A 86 7.40 3.24 -7.28
CA THR A 86 6.49 2.85 -6.19
C THR A 86 5.13 3.54 -6.34
N ARG A 87 4.09 2.98 -5.72
CA ARG A 87 2.74 3.55 -5.77
C ARG A 87 2.67 4.99 -5.22
N ALA A 88 3.46 5.28 -4.18
CA ALA A 88 3.54 6.62 -3.62
C ALA A 88 4.14 7.60 -4.65
N GLU A 89 5.27 7.23 -5.26
CA GLU A 89 5.93 8.03 -6.29
C GLU A 89 5.04 8.28 -7.51
N VAL A 90 4.37 7.24 -8.01
CA VAL A 90 3.39 7.37 -9.10
C VAL A 90 2.30 8.37 -8.74
N THR A 91 1.80 8.32 -7.50
CA THR A 91 0.74 9.24 -7.05
C THR A 91 1.25 10.67 -6.96
N THR A 92 2.44 10.88 -6.39
CA THR A 92 3.04 12.22 -6.27
C THR A 92 3.32 12.84 -7.63
N ILE A 93 3.81 12.06 -8.61
CA ILE A 93 4.06 12.54 -9.98
C ILE A 93 2.75 12.97 -10.64
N ILE A 94 1.70 12.15 -10.55
CA ILE A 94 0.38 12.48 -11.12
C ILE A 94 -0.18 13.75 -10.50
N ASP A 95 -0.09 13.88 -9.18
CA ASP A 95 -0.67 15.02 -8.46
C ASP A 95 0.11 16.31 -8.76
N LEU A 96 1.44 16.24 -8.84
CA LEU A 96 2.30 17.37 -9.21
C LEU A 96 1.98 17.86 -10.63
N ILE A 97 1.95 16.95 -11.61
CA ILE A 97 1.64 17.29 -13.01
C ILE A 97 0.21 17.82 -13.15
N SER A 98 -0.74 17.33 -12.35
CA SER A 98 -2.12 17.79 -12.41
C SER A 98 -2.32 19.18 -11.79
N GLN A 99 -1.45 19.60 -10.88
CA GLN A 99 -1.44 20.95 -10.30
C GLN A 99 -0.76 21.95 -11.23
N ASP A 100 0.21 21.47 -11.99
CA ASP A 100 0.95 22.30 -12.93
C ASP A 100 0.10 22.63 -14.16
N ARG A 101 0.09 23.91 -14.57
CA ARG A 101 -0.76 24.38 -15.68
C ARG A 101 -0.04 24.40 -17.03
N HIS A 102 1.13 23.78 -17.09
CA HIS A 102 1.93 23.74 -18.29
C HIS A 102 1.35 22.76 -19.31
N ALA A 103 1.44 23.13 -20.59
CA ALA A 103 1.03 22.25 -21.67
C ALA A 103 2.01 21.07 -21.73
N LEU A 104 1.46 19.86 -21.58
CA LEU A 104 2.27 18.63 -21.64
C LEU A 104 2.75 18.38 -23.06
N THR A 105 3.99 17.93 -23.18
CA THR A 105 4.48 17.36 -24.44
C THR A 105 3.77 16.03 -24.73
N VAL A 106 3.74 15.61 -26.00
CA VAL A 106 3.16 14.31 -26.39
C VAL A 106 3.73 13.13 -25.58
N PRO A 107 5.06 12.97 -25.40
CA PRO A 107 5.60 11.88 -24.60
C PRO A 107 5.19 11.98 -23.11
N GLU A 108 5.14 13.19 -22.54
CA GLU A 108 4.67 13.40 -21.16
C GLU A 108 3.20 13.02 -21.00
N ALA A 109 2.34 13.37 -21.96
CA ALA A 109 0.93 13.02 -21.94
C ALA A 109 0.73 11.49 -21.99
N ILE A 110 1.53 10.79 -22.81
CA ILE A 110 1.53 9.32 -22.88
C ILE A 110 2.02 8.72 -21.56
N ALA A 111 3.11 9.24 -20.99
CA ALA A 111 3.65 8.80 -19.71
C ALA A 111 2.63 8.97 -18.58
N LEU A 112 2.02 10.16 -18.48
CA LEU A 112 0.96 10.44 -17.50
C LEU A 112 -0.22 9.47 -17.64
N ARG A 113 -0.63 9.15 -18.88
CA ARG A 113 -1.69 8.17 -19.14
C ARG A 113 -1.31 6.78 -18.64
N LYS A 114 -0.09 6.31 -18.92
CA LYS A 114 0.41 5.02 -18.41
C LYS A 114 0.42 4.99 -16.88
N LEU A 115 0.94 6.04 -16.24
CA LEU A 115 0.97 6.16 -14.78
C LEU A 115 -0.43 6.13 -14.15
N LYS A 116 -1.40 6.81 -14.77
CA LYS A 116 -2.80 6.77 -14.33
C LYS A 116 -3.42 5.38 -14.43
N LEU A 117 -3.09 4.61 -15.48
CA LEU A 117 -3.55 3.23 -15.63
C LEU A 117 -2.96 2.33 -14.54
N GLU A 118 -1.65 2.43 -14.27
CA GLU A 118 -0.98 1.66 -13.21
C GLU A 118 -1.60 1.93 -11.82
N ARG A 119 -1.96 3.19 -11.53
CA ARG A 119 -2.69 3.55 -10.28
C ARG A 119 -4.01 2.79 -10.11
N THR A 120 -4.67 2.38 -11.21
CA THR A 120 -5.96 1.69 -11.18
C THR A 120 -5.86 0.17 -11.12
N LYS A 121 -4.78 -0.44 -11.66
CA LYS A 121 -4.59 -1.89 -11.67
C LYS A 121 -4.48 -2.51 -10.28
N GLY A 122 -3.93 -1.77 -9.30
CA GLY A 122 -3.79 -2.23 -7.91
C GLY A 122 -5.06 -2.13 -7.05
N LYS A 123 -6.23 -1.78 -7.61
CA LYS A 123 -7.50 -1.79 -6.89
C LYS A 123 -8.32 -3.02 -7.30
N PRO A 124 -8.37 -4.09 -6.48
CA PRO A 124 -9.31 -5.17 -6.72
C PRO A 124 -10.74 -4.61 -6.60
N GLY A 125 -11.48 -4.55 -7.72
CA GLY A 125 -12.90 -4.16 -7.73
C GLY A 125 -13.30 -2.95 -8.59
N ALA A 126 -12.38 -2.30 -9.32
CA ALA A 126 -12.78 -1.25 -10.26
C ALA A 126 -13.19 -1.85 -11.62
N VAL A 127 -14.44 -2.33 -11.71
CA VAL A 127 -15.10 -2.58 -13.00
C VAL A 127 -15.11 -1.26 -13.77
N GLN A 128 -14.35 -1.24 -14.87
CA GLN A 128 -14.15 -0.07 -15.70
C GLN A 128 -15.42 0.26 -16.49
N HIS A 129 -16.23 1.21 -16.02
CA HIS A 129 -17.13 1.96 -16.90
C HIS A 129 -16.28 2.93 -17.74
N HIS A 130 -15.68 2.41 -18.81
CA HIS A 130 -15.00 3.21 -19.83
C HIS A 130 -16.02 3.99 -20.66
N HIS A 131 -16.42 5.17 -20.18
CA HIS A 131 -16.97 6.20 -21.07
C HIS A 131 -15.81 6.89 -21.78
N PHE A 132 -15.43 6.37 -22.95
CA PHE A 132 -14.62 7.10 -23.91
C PHE A 132 -15.48 8.20 -24.54
N PHE A 133 -15.29 9.45 -24.11
CA PHE A 133 -15.69 10.61 -24.90
C PHE A 133 -14.45 11.10 -25.66
N TRP A 134 -14.41 10.78 -26.95
CA TRP A 134 -13.60 11.52 -27.92
C TRP A 134 -14.43 12.71 -28.37
N ASN A 135 -13.98 13.93 -28.08
CA ASN A 135 -14.43 15.09 -28.83
C ASN A 135 -13.31 15.45 -29.81
N TYR A 136 -13.70 15.46 -31.08
CA TYR A 136 -12.99 16.09 -32.19
C TYR A 136 -12.80 17.59 -31.96
#